data_AF-A0A0P8A2K8-F1
#
_entry.id   AF-A0A0P8A2K8-F1
#
_cell.length_a   1.000
_cell.length_b   1.000
_cell.length_c   1.000
_cell.angle_alpha   90.00
_cell.angle_beta   90.00
_cell.angle_gamma   90.00
#
_symmetry.space_group_name_H-M   'P 1'
#
loop_
_entity.id
_entity.type
_entity.pdbx_description
1 polymer ?
#
loop_
_entity_poly.entity_id
_entity_poly.type
_entity_poly.pdbx_seq_one_letter_code
_entity_poly.pdbx_strand_id
1 'polypeptide(L)'
;MGLAIATLTILAAIAPSANAQERCQRTEGYTLCFDRDWLRYYTQPQTTLDWQTYLRTRIPPDASDYYPEIDRIYRELLERAATERELERWAHAILAGLSLTELRRTLVQGEEVEARINGIYQAILGRDVDEGGLQTWRRKLAEGSSIADIYEEVSSSEEALQRRQDSP
;
A
#
# COMPACT_ATOMS: atom_id res chain seq x y z
N MET A 1 25.07 6.15 -79.39
CA MET A 1 25.38 5.23 -78.27
C MET A 1 24.88 5.89 -77.00
N GLY A 2 23.87 5.30 -76.37
CA GLY A 2 23.06 5.91 -75.30
C GLY A 2 23.75 5.96 -73.95
N LEU A 3 23.36 6.96 -73.15
CA LEU A 3 23.78 7.22 -71.77
C LEU A 3 23.30 6.14 -70.79
N ALA A 4 24.09 5.91 -69.74
CA ALA A 4 23.56 5.53 -68.42
C ALA A 4 24.58 5.92 -67.32
N ILE A 5 24.43 7.12 -66.74
CA ILE A 5 25.03 7.44 -65.43
C ILE A 5 23.90 7.23 -64.41
N ALA A 6 23.98 6.12 -63.68
CA ALA A 6 23.07 5.84 -62.58
C ALA A 6 23.48 6.70 -61.37
N THR A 7 22.83 7.85 -61.20
CA THR A 7 22.93 8.64 -59.97
C THR A 7 22.13 7.94 -58.87
N LEU A 8 22.83 7.25 -57.98
CA LEU A 8 22.29 6.64 -56.78
C LEU A 8 21.91 7.75 -55.80
N THR A 9 20.65 8.17 -55.78
CA THR A 9 20.12 9.11 -54.77
C THR A 9 19.89 8.31 -53.48
N ILE A 10 20.78 8.45 -52.51
CA ILE A 10 20.54 7.92 -51.16
C ILE A 10 19.49 8.83 -50.53
N LEU A 11 18.24 8.37 -50.49
CA LEU A 11 17.21 8.96 -49.66
C LEU A 11 17.58 8.63 -48.20
N ALA A 12 18.27 9.54 -47.52
CA ALA A 12 18.42 9.45 -46.08
C ALA A 12 17.03 9.58 -45.46
N ALA A 13 16.46 8.46 -45.02
CA ALA A 13 15.25 8.47 -44.22
C ALA A 13 15.56 9.24 -42.94
N ILE A 14 15.02 10.46 -42.83
CA ILE A 14 15.03 11.22 -41.59
C ILE A 14 14.08 10.47 -40.67
N ALA A 15 14.62 9.58 -39.83
CA ALA A 15 13.86 9.04 -38.71
C ALA A 15 13.52 10.22 -37.78
N PRO A 16 12.25 10.43 -37.43
CA PRO A 16 11.91 11.48 -36.48
C PRO A 16 12.64 11.24 -35.16
N SER A 17 13.22 12.31 -34.62
CA SER A 17 13.96 12.35 -33.37
C SER A 17 13.19 11.67 -32.24
N ALA A 18 13.84 10.73 -31.55
CA ALA A 18 13.42 10.18 -30.27
C ALA A 18 13.27 11.33 -29.26
N ASN A 19 12.08 11.90 -29.17
CA ASN A 19 11.68 12.81 -28.10
C ASN A 19 10.82 12.04 -27.10
N ALA A 20 10.96 12.42 -25.84
CA ALA A 20 10.58 11.69 -24.65
C ALA A 20 9.15 11.08 -24.64
N GLN A 21 9.05 9.93 -23.96
CA GLN A 21 7.85 9.38 -23.30
C GLN A 21 6.84 8.58 -24.13
N GLU A 22 7.33 7.65 -24.95
CA GLU A 22 6.53 6.49 -25.36
C GLU A 22 7.28 5.21 -24.94
N ARG A 23 6.95 4.65 -23.78
CA ARG A 23 7.41 3.29 -23.41
C ARG A 23 6.55 2.29 -24.16
N CYS A 24 6.71 2.24 -25.48
CA CYS A 24 6.01 1.27 -26.29
C CYS A 24 6.73 -0.08 -26.27
N GLN A 25 6.04 -1.15 -25.89
CA GLN A 25 6.51 -2.52 -26.02
C GLN A 25 5.73 -3.24 -27.10
N ARG A 26 6.45 -3.81 -28.07
CA ARG A 26 5.88 -4.62 -29.15
C ARG A 26 5.89 -6.09 -28.75
N THR A 27 4.72 -6.73 -28.77
CA THR A 27 4.52 -8.16 -28.55
C THR A 27 3.95 -8.77 -29.84
N GLU A 28 4.06 -10.09 -30.00
CA GLU A 28 3.47 -10.79 -31.14
C GLU A 28 1.94 -10.61 -31.13
N GLY A 29 1.43 -9.81 -32.07
CA GLY A 29 0.00 -9.54 -32.25
C GLY A 29 -0.52 -8.20 -31.72
N TYR A 30 0.26 -7.42 -30.96
CA TYR A 30 -0.13 -6.06 -30.52
C TYR A 30 1.06 -5.22 -30.01
N THR A 31 0.89 -3.89 -29.98
CA THR A 31 1.86 -2.95 -29.42
C THR A 31 1.20 -2.19 -28.27
N LEU A 32 1.80 -2.25 -27.08
CA LEU A 32 1.36 -1.50 -25.91
C LEU A 32 2.16 -0.22 -25.81
N CYS A 33 1.51 0.93 -25.70
CA CYS A 33 2.15 2.22 -25.48
C CYS A 33 1.55 2.87 -24.24
N PHE A 34 2.39 3.29 -23.32
CA PHE A 34 1.98 4.00 -22.11
C PHE A 34 2.31 5.49 -22.27
N ASP A 35 1.29 6.34 -22.29
CA ASP A 35 1.42 7.79 -22.10
C ASP A 35 1.04 8.19 -20.66
N ARG A 36 1.08 9.49 -20.37
CA ARG A 36 0.84 10.03 -19.02
C ARG A 36 -0.62 9.99 -18.59
N ASP A 37 -1.59 9.79 -19.49
CA ASP A 37 -3.01 10.04 -19.25
C ASP A 37 -3.92 8.99 -19.91
N TRP A 38 -3.80 7.73 -19.47
CA TRP A 38 -4.73 6.60 -19.71
C TRP A 38 -4.95 6.12 -21.17
N LEU A 39 -5.06 4.79 -21.29
CA LEU A 39 -5.20 3.98 -22.52
C LEU A 39 -6.16 4.55 -23.59
N ARG A 40 -5.62 5.11 -24.68
CA ARG A 40 -6.35 5.26 -25.96
C ARG A 40 -6.14 4.02 -26.84
N TYR A 41 -7.22 3.25 -27.01
CA TYR A 41 -7.27 2.03 -27.84
C TYR A 41 -7.00 2.32 -29.33
N TYR A 42 -6.16 1.49 -29.96
CA TYR A 42 -6.21 1.26 -31.40
C TYR A 42 -6.80 -0.13 -31.68
N THR A 43 -8.06 -0.11 -32.14
CA THR A 43 -8.85 -1.14 -32.84
C THR A 43 -8.35 -2.60 -32.86
N GLN A 44 -9.04 -3.49 -32.15
CA GLN A 44 -9.14 -4.92 -32.48
C GLN A 44 -10.59 -5.45 -32.32
N PRO A 45 -10.98 -6.52 -33.05
CA PRO A 45 -12.35 -7.07 -33.01
C PRO A 45 -12.68 -7.69 -31.65
N GLN A 46 -13.87 -7.40 -31.15
CA GLN A 46 -14.25 -7.35 -29.73
C GLN A 46 -14.63 -8.67 -29.01
N THR A 47 -14.18 -9.87 -29.39
CA THR A 47 -14.94 -11.07 -28.92
C THR A 47 -14.27 -12.10 -28.02
N THR A 48 -12.99 -11.98 -27.63
CA THR A 48 -12.38 -13.02 -26.76
C THR A 48 -11.37 -12.56 -25.71
N LEU A 49 -11.04 -11.26 -25.62
CA LEU A 49 -10.04 -10.80 -24.65
C LEU A 49 -10.70 -10.21 -23.39
N ASP A 50 -10.58 -10.93 -22.27
CA ASP A 50 -10.91 -10.39 -20.95
C ASP A 50 -9.83 -9.36 -20.54
N TRP A 51 -10.10 -8.10 -20.90
CA TRP A 51 -9.20 -6.98 -20.63
C TRP A 51 -9.04 -6.70 -19.14
N GLN A 52 -10.02 -7.05 -18.30
CA GLN A 52 -9.94 -6.86 -16.85
C GLN A 52 -8.90 -7.79 -16.25
N THR A 53 -8.95 -9.08 -16.62
CA THR A 53 -7.94 -10.07 -16.22
C THR A 53 -6.57 -9.74 -16.80
N TYR A 54 -6.50 -9.26 -18.05
CA TYR A 54 -5.25 -8.89 -18.72
C TYR A 54 -4.51 -7.75 -18.00
N LEU A 55 -5.21 -6.65 -17.66
CA LEU A 55 -4.59 -5.51 -17.00
C LEU A 55 -4.17 -5.85 -15.56
N ARG A 56 -5.00 -6.59 -14.82
CA ARG A 56 -4.71 -7.00 -13.44
C ARG A 56 -3.47 -7.89 -13.31
N THR A 57 -3.15 -8.64 -14.36
CA THR A 57 -2.00 -9.57 -14.34
C THR A 57 -0.71 -8.96 -14.87
N ARG A 58 -0.75 -7.80 -15.54
CA ARG A 58 0.42 -7.22 -16.22
C ARG A 58 0.79 -5.80 -15.78
N ILE A 59 -0.07 -5.09 -15.07
CA ILE A 59 0.29 -3.82 -14.42
C ILE A 59 0.88 -4.17 -13.06
N PRO A 60 2.18 -3.92 -12.81
CA PRO A 60 2.73 -4.04 -11.47
C PRO A 60 1.94 -3.12 -10.53
N PRO A 61 1.64 -3.55 -9.29
CA PRO A 61 0.97 -2.68 -8.34
C PRO A 61 1.79 -1.40 -8.17
N ASP A 62 1.10 -0.28 -8.09
CA ASP A 62 1.73 0.99 -7.73
C ASP A 62 1.79 1.15 -6.20
N ALA A 63 2.42 2.21 -5.73
CA ALA A 63 2.52 2.45 -4.28
C ALA A 63 1.15 2.77 -3.66
N SER A 64 0.30 3.50 -4.39
CA SER A 64 -1.01 3.93 -3.90
C SER A 64 -2.01 2.78 -3.75
N ASP A 65 -1.83 1.68 -4.50
CA ASP A 65 -2.62 0.45 -4.36
C ASP A 65 -2.60 -0.12 -2.92
N TYR A 66 -1.56 0.18 -2.12
CA TYR A 66 -1.43 -0.28 -0.73
C TYR A 66 -1.95 0.71 0.32
N TYR A 67 -2.31 1.93 -0.07
CA TYR A 67 -2.69 2.98 0.88
C TYR A 67 -3.91 2.60 1.74
N PRO A 68 -4.99 2.00 1.19
CA PRO A 68 -6.15 1.62 2.02
C PRO A 68 -5.79 0.63 3.12
N GLU A 69 -4.98 -0.39 2.83
CA GLU A 69 -4.56 -1.40 3.81
C GLU A 69 -3.61 -0.81 4.86
N ILE A 70 -2.68 0.07 4.45
CA ILE A 70 -1.78 0.77 5.39
C ILE A 70 -2.61 1.65 6.32
N ASP A 71 -3.53 2.46 5.77
CA ASP A 71 -4.38 3.35 6.57
C ASP A 71 -5.27 2.57 7.54
N ARG A 72 -5.82 1.42 7.11
CA ARG A 72 -6.55 0.51 8.00
C ARG A 72 -5.70 0.06 9.18
N ILE A 73 -4.45 -0.38 8.95
CA ILE A 73 -3.55 -0.80 10.04
C ILE A 73 -3.27 0.37 10.99
N TYR A 74 -3.06 1.58 10.47
CA TYR A 74 -2.88 2.77 11.28
C TYR A 74 -4.11 3.07 12.15
N ARG A 75 -5.33 2.96 11.60
CA ARG A 75 -6.56 3.17 12.37
C ARG A 75 -6.76 2.11 13.45
N GLU A 76 -6.46 0.86 13.15
CA GLU A 76 -6.57 -0.24 14.11
C GLU A 76 -5.55 -0.12 15.25
N LEU A 77 -4.32 0.33 14.97
CA LEU A 77 -3.23 0.34 15.95
C LEU A 77 -3.02 1.69 16.65
N LEU A 78 -3.36 2.81 16.00
CA LEU A 78 -3.03 4.16 16.46
C LEU A 78 -4.27 5.07 16.53
N GLU A 79 -5.43 4.60 16.04
CA GLU A 79 -6.68 5.36 15.94
C GLU A 79 -6.55 6.71 15.22
N ARG A 80 -5.64 6.78 14.26
CA ARG A 80 -5.50 7.91 13.35
C ARG A 80 -5.28 7.41 11.93
N ALA A 81 -5.49 8.31 10.98
CA ALA A 81 -5.06 8.06 9.62
C ALA A 81 -3.52 8.07 9.54
N ALA A 82 -2.98 7.31 8.60
CA ALA A 82 -1.59 7.49 8.20
C ALA A 82 -1.43 8.84 7.49
N THR A 83 -0.31 9.52 7.71
CA THR A 83 0.02 10.72 6.92
C THR A 83 0.49 10.32 5.52
N GLU A 84 0.40 11.23 4.55
CA GLU A 84 0.85 10.98 3.16
C GLU A 84 2.27 10.41 3.10
N ARG A 85 3.20 11.02 3.86
CA ARG A 85 4.59 10.57 3.94
C ARG A 85 4.74 9.16 4.55
N GLU A 86 3.87 8.80 5.49
CA GLU A 86 3.86 7.45 6.06
C GLU A 86 3.32 6.43 5.06
N LEU A 87 2.24 6.78 4.34
CA LEU A 87 1.67 5.97 3.27
C LEU A 87 2.71 5.69 2.17
N GLU A 88 3.33 6.74 1.64
CA GLU A 88 4.39 6.63 0.62
C GLU A 88 5.54 5.73 1.08
N ARG A 89 6.07 5.97 2.27
CA ARG A 89 7.20 5.20 2.82
C ARG A 89 6.86 3.71 2.95
N TRP A 90 5.70 3.40 3.53
CA TRP A 90 5.29 2.02 3.76
C TRP A 90 4.95 1.31 2.45
N ALA A 91 4.27 1.98 1.54
CA ALA A 91 3.97 1.43 0.23
C ALA A 91 5.24 1.09 -0.56
N HIS A 92 6.26 1.97 -0.55
CA HIS A 92 7.55 1.66 -1.16
C HIS A 92 8.27 0.49 -0.48
N ALA A 93 8.16 0.35 0.84
CA ALA A 93 8.71 -0.81 1.55
C ALA A 93 7.97 -2.11 1.15
N ILE A 94 6.65 -2.05 0.96
CA ILE A 94 5.85 -3.20 0.52
C ILE A 94 6.20 -3.60 -0.91
N LEU A 95 6.35 -2.62 -1.81
CA LEU A 95 6.86 -2.86 -3.17
C LEU A 95 8.27 -3.48 -3.18
N ALA A 96 9.08 -3.20 -2.16
CA ALA A 96 10.40 -3.78 -1.97
C ALA A 96 10.39 -5.16 -1.28
N GLY A 97 9.21 -5.71 -0.94
CA GLY A 97 9.04 -7.06 -0.41
C GLY A 97 8.62 -7.14 1.06
N LEU A 98 8.40 -6.01 1.75
CA LEU A 98 7.82 -6.01 3.10
C LEU A 98 6.36 -6.50 3.04
N SER A 99 5.97 -7.43 3.92
CA SER A 99 4.57 -7.81 4.05
C SER A 99 3.78 -6.82 4.92
N LEU A 100 2.47 -6.73 4.70
CA LEU A 100 1.56 -5.98 5.59
C LEU A 100 1.62 -6.50 7.04
N THR A 101 1.86 -7.80 7.22
CA THR A 101 2.06 -8.42 8.54
C THR A 101 3.31 -7.89 9.24
N GLU A 102 4.42 -7.73 8.50
CA GLU A 102 5.64 -7.15 9.05
C GLU A 102 5.47 -5.67 9.38
N LEU A 103 4.82 -4.88 8.50
CA LEU A 103 4.46 -3.49 8.79
C LEU A 103 3.68 -3.39 10.11
N ARG A 104 2.64 -4.21 10.27
CA ARG A 104 1.84 -4.26 11.50
C ARG A 104 2.71 -4.55 12.71
N ARG A 105 3.55 -5.59 12.63
CA ARG A 105 4.47 -5.96 13.72
C ARG A 105 5.47 -4.86 14.05
N THR A 106 5.93 -4.10 13.07
CA THR A 106 6.80 -2.94 13.30
C THR A 106 6.08 -1.83 14.06
N LEU A 107 4.86 -1.47 13.64
CA LEU A 107 4.10 -0.41 14.31
C LEU A 107 3.74 -0.76 15.75
N VAL A 108 3.41 -2.02 16.03
CA VAL A 108 3.09 -2.54 17.38
C VAL A 108 4.22 -2.30 18.40
N GLN A 109 5.48 -2.27 17.96
CA GLN A 109 6.62 -2.02 18.83
C GLN A 109 6.87 -0.52 19.07
N GLY A 110 6.15 0.36 18.39
CA GLY A 110 6.32 1.81 18.49
C GLY A 110 5.81 2.40 19.80
N GLU A 111 6.42 3.51 20.20
CA GLU A 111 6.04 4.28 21.40
C GLU A 111 4.59 4.79 21.33
N GLU A 112 4.06 5.05 20.13
CA GLU A 112 2.69 5.55 19.95
C GLU A 112 1.64 4.50 20.35
N VAL A 113 1.88 3.22 20.07
CA VAL A 113 1.03 2.11 20.52
C VAL A 113 1.09 1.97 22.04
N GLU A 114 2.28 2.08 22.62
CA GLU A 114 2.46 2.02 24.07
C GLU A 114 1.75 3.18 24.78
N ALA A 115 1.91 4.41 24.27
CA ALA A 115 1.19 5.58 24.78
C ALA A 115 -0.32 5.41 24.70
N ARG A 116 -0.82 4.76 23.64
CA ARG A 116 -2.24 4.48 23.48
C ARG A 116 -2.76 3.46 24.51
N ILE A 117 -2.03 2.38 24.73
CA ILE A 117 -2.36 1.37 25.75
C ILE A 117 -2.33 2.00 27.14
N ASN A 118 -1.31 2.82 27.44
CA ASN A 118 -1.24 3.57 28.69
C ASN A 118 -2.43 4.50 28.88
N GLY A 119 -2.86 5.21 27.83
CA GLY A 119 -4.06 6.04 27.88
C GLY A 119 -5.33 5.27 28.26
N ILE A 120 -5.50 4.04 27.72
CA ILE A 120 -6.62 3.15 28.07
C ILE A 120 -6.54 2.73 29.54
N TYR A 121 -5.36 2.28 29.98
CA TYR A 121 -5.15 1.84 31.36
C TYR A 121 -5.35 2.98 32.36
N GLN A 122 -4.87 4.19 32.06
CA GLN A 122 -5.07 5.36 32.90
C GLN A 122 -6.55 5.74 32.99
N ALA A 123 -7.26 5.72 31.85
CA ALA A 123 -8.68 6.08 31.83
C ALA A 123 -9.57 5.08 32.58
N ILE A 124 -9.29 3.78 32.49
CA ILE A 124 -10.15 2.73 33.06
C ILE A 124 -9.68 2.28 34.44
N LEU A 125 -8.37 2.08 34.61
CA LEU A 125 -7.75 1.46 35.78
C LEU A 125 -6.93 2.45 36.62
N GLY A 126 -6.72 3.69 36.16
CA GLY A 126 -5.99 4.74 36.89
C GLY A 126 -4.54 4.39 37.20
N ARG A 127 -3.90 3.61 36.33
CA ARG A 127 -2.49 3.23 36.39
C ARG A 127 -1.95 3.09 34.97
N ASP A 128 -0.64 2.99 34.84
CA ASP A 128 -0.01 2.61 33.57
C ASP A 128 -0.09 1.08 33.37
N VAL A 129 0.09 0.66 32.12
CA VAL A 129 0.24 -0.76 31.82
C VAL A 129 1.58 -1.25 32.36
N ASP A 130 1.58 -2.43 32.97
CA ASP A 130 2.83 -3.10 33.36
C ASP A 130 3.49 -3.79 32.15
N GLU A 131 4.77 -4.09 32.25
CA GLU A 131 5.54 -4.69 31.15
C GLU A 131 4.90 -6.00 30.63
N GLY A 132 4.39 -6.85 31.52
CA GLY A 132 3.75 -8.11 31.13
C GLY A 132 2.43 -7.89 30.37
N GLY A 133 1.63 -6.94 30.83
CA GLY A 133 0.43 -6.46 30.14
C GLY A 133 0.75 -5.90 28.77
N LEU A 134 1.75 -5.02 28.67
CA LEU A 134 2.18 -4.41 27.41
C LEU A 134 2.59 -5.46 26.37
N GLN A 135 3.39 -6.45 26.78
CA GLN A 135 3.79 -7.54 25.88
C GLN A 135 2.61 -8.42 25.44
N THR A 136 1.65 -8.63 26.33
CA THR A 136 0.41 -9.36 25.99
C THR A 136 -0.38 -8.61 24.93
N TRP A 137 -0.56 -7.30 25.09
CA TRP A 137 -1.25 -6.47 24.11
C TRP A 137 -0.50 -6.38 22.80
N ARG A 138 0.82 -6.19 22.82
CA ARG A 138 1.64 -6.19 21.61
C ARG A 138 1.46 -7.48 20.80
N ARG A 139 1.44 -8.64 21.46
CA ARG A 139 1.17 -9.92 20.78
C ARG A 139 -0.21 -9.95 20.12
N LYS A 140 -1.28 -9.59 20.86
CA LYS A 140 -2.65 -9.54 20.32
C LYS A 140 -2.78 -8.58 19.15
N LEU A 141 -2.23 -7.38 19.29
CA LEU A 141 -2.20 -6.39 18.21
C LEU A 141 -1.45 -6.94 16.99
N ALA A 142 -0.31 -7.63 17.18
CA ALA A 142 0.42 -8.25 16.07
C ALA A 142 -0.36 -9.38 15.38
N GLU A 143 -1.30 -10.02 16.07
CA GLU A 143 -2.16 -11.10 15.56
C GLU A 143 -3.46 -10.59 14.90
N GLY A 144 -3.74 -9.29 14.99
CA GLY A 144 -4.86 -8.66 14.30
C GLY A 144 -5.85 -7.92 15.18
N SER A 145 -5.72 -7.96 16.52
CA SER A 145 -6.54 -7.12 17.39
C SER A 145 -6.27 -5.65 17.16
N SER A 146 -7.26 -4.83 17.47
CA SER A 146 -7.22 -3.37 17.42
C SER A 146 -7.08 -2.77 18.82
N ILE A 147 -6.74 -1.48 18.89
CA ILE A 147 -6.80 -0.68 20.12
C ILE A 147 -8.22 -0.65 20.71
N ALA A 148 -9.25 -0.67 19.86
CA ALA A 148 -10.64 -0.72 20.31
C ALA A 148 -10.93 -2.03 21.06
N ASP A 149 -10.42 -3.16 20.58
CA ASP A 149 -10.56 -4.45 21.28
C ASP A 149 -9.89 -4.40 22.67
N ILE A 150 -8.71 -3.76 22.78
CA ILE A 150 -8.05 -3.56 24.09
C ILE A 150 -8.94 -2.74 25.01
N TYR A 151 -9.53 -1.66 24.51
CA TYR A 151 -10.44 -0.83 25.32
C TYR A 151 -11.61 -1.65 25.85
N GLU A 152 -12.24 -2.49 25.01
CA GLU A 152 -13.36 -3.35 25.41
C GLU A 152 -12.95 -4.41 26.44
N GLU A 153 -11.81 -5.08 26.20
CA GLU A 153 -11.29 -6.10 27.10
C GLU A 153 -10.89 -5.52 28.46
N VAL A 154 -10.22 -4.36 28.49
CA VAL A 154 -9.83 -3.71 29.74
C VAL A 154 -11.07 -3.19 30.49
N SER A 155 -12.05 -2.61 29.78
CA SER A 155 -13.30 -2.08 30.38
C SER A 155 -14.15 -3.16 31.07
N SER A 156 -14.12 -4.37 30.50
CA SER A 156 -14.88 -5.54 30.98
C SER A 156 -14.09 -6.44 31.92
N SER A 157 -12.81 -6.12 32.19
CA SER A 157 -11.97 -6.88 33.11
C SER A 157 -12.48 -6.89 34.55
N GLU A 158 -12.12 -7.92 35.31
CA GLU A 158 -12.39 -8.02 36.75
C GLU A 158 -11.81 -6.83 37.51
N GLU A 159 -10.62 -6.36 37.11
CA GLU A 159 -9.98 -5.19 37.72
C GLU A 159 -10.82 -3.91 37.55
N ALA A 160 -11.36 -3.69 36.35
CA ALA A 160 -12.26 -2.56 36.09
C ALA A 160 -13.59 -2.69 36.83
N LEU A 161 -14.12 -3.91 36.96
CA LEU A 161 -15.34 -4.19 37.75
C LEU A 161 -15.12 -3.89 39.23
N GLN A 162 -14.00 -4.33 39.80
CA GLN A 162 -13.64 -4.10 41.19
C GLN A 162 -13.50 -2.60 41.47
N ARG A 163 -12.78 -1.86 40.62
CA ARG A 163 -12.62 -0.40 40.77
C ARG A 163 -13.95 0.36 40.74
N ARG A 164 -14.92 -0.09 39.93
CA ARG A 164 -16.28 0.49 39.90
C ARG A 164 -17.04 0.26 41.19
N GLN A 165 -16.83 -0.87 41.87
CA GLN A 165 -17.44 -1.17 43.16
C GLN A 165 -16.79 -0.37 44.30
N ASP A 166 -15.49 -0.12 44.19
CA ASP A 166 -14.70 0.59 45.21
C ASP A 166 -14.74 2.12 45.06
N SER A 167 -15.31 2.66 43.97
CA SER A 167 -15.54 4.11 43.81
C SER A 167 -16.79 4.56 44.58
N PRO A 168 -16.66 5.47 45.58
CA PRO A 168 -17.78 5.99 46.37
C PRO A 168 -18.77 6.86 45.60
#